data_AF-A0A2M9PE58-F1
#
_entry.id   AF-A0A2M9PE58-F1
#
_cell.length_a   1.000
_cell.length_b   1.000
_cell.length_c   1.000
_cell.angle_alpha   90.00
_cell.angle_beta   90.00
_cell.angle_gamma   90.00
#
_symmetry.space_group_name_H-M   'P 1'
#
loop_
_entity.id
_entity.type
_entity.pdbx_description
1 polymer ?
#
loop_
_entity_poly.entity_id
_entity_poly.type
_entity_poly.pdbx_seq_one_letter_code
_entity_poly.pdbx_strand_id
1 'polypeptide(L)' 'PWSAETAQAAMAALEQDFQPLSDWRASADYRRLVARNLIWRFWLETAGETVRLDRALAM' A
#
# COMPACT_ATOMS: atom_id res chain seq x y z
N PRO A 1 4.25 17.22 -7.15
CA PRO A 1 2.77 17.34 -7.06
C PRO A 1 2.21 16.06 -6.42
N TRP A 2 0.98 16.07 -5.92
CA TRP A 2 0.34 14.83 -5.46
C TRP A 2 -0.40 14.17 -6.63
N SER A 3 0.32 13.35 -7.41
CA SER A 3 -0.20 12.67 -8.60
C SER A 3 0.01 11.15 -8.51
N ALA A 4 -0.65 10.39 -9.39
CA ALA A 4 -0.51 8.93 -9.44
C ALA A 4 0.95 8.50 -9.65
N GLU A 5 1.67 9.20 -10.53
CA GLU A 5 3.07 8.94 -10.85
C GLU A 5 3.96 9.21 -9.64
N THR A 6 3.66 10.27 -8.88
CA THR A 6 4.42 10.60 -7.66
C THR A 6 4.18 9.55 -6.57
N ALA A 7 2.95 9.05 -6.43
CA ALA A 7 2.63 7.96 -5.51
C ALA A 7 3.33 6.64 -5.91
N GLN A 8 3.35 6.30 -7.20
CA GLN A 8 4.05 5.12 -7.72
C GLN A 8 5.58 5.21 -7.56
N ALA A 9 6.15 6.40 -7.75
CA ALA A 9 7.56 6.62 -7.47
C ALA A 9 7.88 6.40 -5.98
N ALA A 10 7.03 6.90 -5.08
CA ALA A 10 7.18 6.68 -3.64
C ALA A 10 7.04 5.19 -3.26
N MET A 11 6.13 4.46 -3.90
CA MET A 11 6.00 3.00 -3.76
C MET A 11 7.33 2.27 -4.05
N ALA A 12 8.01 2.64 -5.14
CA ALA A 12 9.29 2.06 -5.51
C ALA A 12 10.43 2.46 -4.56
N ALA A 13 10.46 3.73 -4.11
CA ALA A 13 11.46 4.21 -3.16
C ALA A 13 11.38 3.47 -1.81
N LEU A 14 10.16 3.18 -1.34
CA LEU A 14 9.94 2.49 -0.06
C LEU A 14 10.62 1.12 0.01
N GLU A 15 10.76 0.41 -1.12
CA GLU A 15 11.43 -0.89 -1.15
C GLU A 15 12.92 -0.80 -0.75
N GLN A 16 13.56 0.35 -0.96
CA GLN A 16 14.95 0.60 -0.61
C GLN A 16 15.08 1.03 0.86
N ASP A 17 14.14 1.83 1.35
CA ASP A 17 14.17 2.42 2.69
C ASP A 17 13.67 1.47 3.79
N PHE A 18 12.92 0.43 3.43
CA PHE A 18 12.26 -0.46 4.39
C PHE A 18 12.62 -1.94 4.20
N GLN A 19 13.35 -2.49 5.16
CA GLN A 19 13.77 -3.90 5.20
C GLN A 19 13.14 -4.61 6.41
N PRO A 20 11.88 -5.07 6.31
CA PRO A 20 11.17 -5.67 7.42
C PRO A 20 11.71 -7.05 7.81
N LEU A 21 11.50 -7.40 9.09
CA LEU A 21 11.73 -8.75 9.60
C LEU A 21 10.58 -9.69 9.25
N SER A 22 10.88 -10.99 9.21
CA SER A 22 9.87 -12.06 9.21
C SER A 22 9.61 -12.52 10.65
N ASP A 23 8.35 -12.71 11.01
CA ASP A 23 7.94 -13.31 12.28
C ASP A 23 6.63 -14.11 12.15
N TRP A 24 6.08 -14.59 13.27
CA TRP A 24 4.82 -15.34 13.35
C TRP A 24 3.59 -14.59 12.80
N ARG A 25 3.63 -13.26 12.66
CA ARG A 25 2.52 -12.48 12.12
C ARG A 25 2.59 -12.35 10.61
N ALA A 26 3.80 -12.20 10.05
CA ALA A 26 4.00 -12.03 8.62
C ALA A 26 5.46 -12.18 8.21
N SER A 27 5.67 -12.63 6.97
CA SER A 27 6.97 -12.62 6.30
C SER A 27 7.41 -11.20 5.91
N ALA A 28 8.72 -11.01 5.75
CA ALA A 28 9.31 -9.78 5.25
C ALA A 28 8.75 -9.37 3.88
N ASP A 29 8.58 -10.33 2.96
CA ASP A 29 8.03 -10.06 1.61
C ASP A 29 6.59 -9.57 1.68
N TYR A 30 5.76 -10.20 2.51
CA TYR A 30 4.38 -9.75 2.71
C TYR A 30 4.33 -8.35 3.29
N ARG A 31 5.20 -8.04 4.26
CA ARG A 31 5.29 -6.70 4.87
C ARG A 31 5.74 -5.64 3.86
N ARG A 32 6.73 -5.94 3.00
CA ARG A 32 7.14 -5.04 1.91
C ARG A 32 5.99 -4.76 0.95
N LEU A 33 5.31 -5.82 0.51
CA LEU A 33 4.16 -5.73 -0.39
C LEU A 33 3.04 -4.84 0.21
N VAL A 34 2.68 -5.08 1.46
CA VAL A 34 1.65 -4.29 2.15
C VAL A 34 2.07 -2.84 2.30
N ALA A 35 3.30 -2.58 2.76
CA ALA A 35 3.79 -1.21 2.96
C ALA A 35 3.74 -0.39 1.67
N ARG A 36 4.19 -0.98 0.54
CA ARG A 36 4.09 -0.38 -0.79
C ARG A 36 2.63 -0.10 -1.18
N ASN A 37 1.75 -1.08 -1.01
CA ASN A 37 0.35 -0.95 -1.40
C ASN A 37 -0.43 0.05 -0.51
N LEU A 38 0.01 0.31 0.72
CA LEU A 38 -0.60 1.32 1.58
C LEU A 38 -0.40 2.74 1.02
N ILE A 39 0.72 3.04 0.37
CA ILE A 39 0.92 4.32 -0.34
C ILE A 39 -0.10 4.45 -1.47
N TRP A 40 -0.25 3.40 -2.29
CA TRP A 40 -1.22 3.41 -3.38
C TRP A 40 -2.66 3.59 -2.88
N ARG A 41 -3.01 2.84 -1.82
CA ARG A 41 -4.32 2.95 -1.18
C ARG A 41 -4.57 4.37 -0.67
N PHE A 42 -3.57 5.01 -0.06
CA PHE A 42 -3.70 6.38 0.43
C PHE A 42 -3.91 7.37 -0.72
N TRP A 43 -3.18 7.21 -1.82
CA TRP A 43 -3.41 8.01 -3.02
C TRP A 43 -4.85 7.88 -3.53
N LEU A 44 -5.34 6.66 -3.72
CA LEU A 44 -6.72 6.39 -4.13
C LEU A 44 -7.74 7.04 -3.18
N GLU A 45 -7.55 6.88 -1.87
CA GLU A 45 -8.44 7.47 -0.85
C GLU A 45 -8.49 9.00 -0.95
N THR A 46 -7.34 9.66 -1.10
CA THR A 46 -7.28 11.13 -1.26
C THR A 46 -7.72 11.61 -2.65
N ALA A 47 -7.75 10.72 -3.65
CA ALA A 47 -8.27 10.98 -4.99
C ALA A 47 -9.80 10.79 -5.08
N GLY A 48 -10.46 10.38 -3.99
CA GLY A 48 -11.91 10.21 -3.92
C GLY A 48 -12.41 8.79 -4.20
N GLU A 49 -11.51 7.82 -4.34
CA GLU A 49 -11.89 6.43 -4.60
C GLU A 49 -12.31 5.69 -3.32
N THR A 50 -13.27 4.78 -3.45
CA THR A 50 -13.67 3.91 -2.34
C THR A 50 -12.68 2.76 -2.19
N VAL A 51 -11.82 2.83 -1.16
CA VAL A 51 -10.74 1.86 -0.95
C VAL A 51 -11.03 0.80 0.13
N ARG A 52 -12.18 0.90 0.78
CA ARG A 52 -12.61 -0.06 1.81
C ARG A 52 -13.42 -1.15 1.15
N LEU A 53 -13.12 -2.41 1.49
CA LEU A 53 -14.01 -3.52 1.14
C LEU A 53 -15.34 -3.29 1.86
N ASP A 54 -16.40 -3.04 1.10
CA ASP A 54 -17.74 -3.04 1.64
C ASP A 54 -18.16 -4.50 1.87
N ARG A 55 -18.42 -4.86 3.13
CA ARG A 55 -18.86 -6.21 3.51
C ARG A 55 -20.22 -6.56 2.89
N ALA A 56 -20.99 -5.58 2.43
CA ALA A 56 -22.32 -5.78 1.84
C ALA A 56 -22.30 -6.37 0.41
N LEU A 57 -21.16 -6.34 -0.30
CA LEU A 57 -21.04 -6.82 -1.68
C LEU A 57 -20.62 -8.30 -1.79
N ALA A 58 -20.50 -8.99 -0.66
CA ALA A 58 -20.24 -10.43 -0.59
C ALA A 58 -21.53 -11.19 -0.21
N MET A 59 -22.55 -11.09 -1.07
CA MET A 59 -23.73 -11.97 -1.14
C MET A 59 -23.95 -12.34 -2.60
#